data_AF-A0A257JBU5-F1
#
_entry.id   AF-A0A257JBU5-F1
#
_cell.length_a   1.000
_cell.length_b   1.000
_cell.length_c   1.000
_cell.angle_alpha   90.00
_cell.angle_beta   90.00
_cell.angle_gamma   90.00
#
_symmetry.space_group_name_H-M   'P 1'
#
loop_
_entity.id
_entity.type
_entity.pdbx_description
1 polymer ?
#
loop_
_entity_poly.entity_id
_entity_poly.type
_entity_poly.pdbx_seq_one_letter_code
_entity_poly.pdbx_strand_id
1 'polypeptide(L)'
;RHAGVQGQGENLWMGTRDYFAPATMVGDWIKEKADYRLGRFPDISRTGKSSDVGHYTQIIWRNTREVGCAVATDAEFDYLVCRYYPAGNWMGEDPLGGRAPRGAGRLER
;
A
#
# COMPACT_ATOMS: atom_id res chain seq x y z
N ARG A 1 2.35 16.10 -3.18
CA ARG A 1 0.86 16.12 -3.21
C ARG A 1 0.42 15.01 -4.15
N HIS A 2 -0.45 14.11 -3.70
CA HIS A 2 -1.03 13.07 -4.56
C HIS A 2 -1.86 13.71 -5.67
N ALA A 3 -1.74 13.23 -6.91
CA ALA A 3 -2.56 13.75 -8.02
C ALA A 3 -4.06 13.36 -7.89
N GLY A 4 -4.41 12.49 -6.93
CA GLY A 4 -5.78 12.26 -6.48
C GLY A 4 -6.78 11.98 -7.60
N VAL A 5 -6.51 10.99 -8.47
CA VAL A 5 -7.50 10.54 -9.45
C VAL A 5 -8.61 9.79 -8.73
N GLN A 6 -9.86 10.21 -8.91
CA GLN A 6 -11.01 9.67 -8.18
C GLN A 6 -11.14 8.16 -8.39
N GLY A 7 -11.27 7.41 -7.28
CA GLY A 7 -11.41 5.96 -7.28
C GLY A 7 -10.10 5.18 -7.47
N GLN A 8 -8.94 5.84 -7.55
CA GLN A 8 -7.64 5.19 -7.69
C GLN A 8 -6.80 5.31 -6.41
N GLY A 9 -6.15 4.21 -6.02
CA GLY A 9 -5.07 4.20 -5.05
C GLY A 9 -3.78 4.74 -5.65
N GLU A 10 -2.79 5.05 -4.81
CA GLU A 10 -1.47 5.50 -5.25
C GLU A 10 -0.36 5.02 -4.31
N ASN A 11 0.72 4.49 -4.90
CA ASN A 11 2.00 4.33 -4.23
C ASN A 11 3.01 5.27 -4.88
N LEU A 12 3.87 5.89 -4.05
CA LEU A 12 4.94 6.78 -4.48
C LEU A 12 6.28 6.26 -3.95
N TRP A 13 7.31 6.39 -4.76
CA TRP A 13 8.69 6.11 -4.38
C TRP A 13 9.58 7.19 -5.01
N MET A 14 10.63 7.59 -4.29
CA MET A 14 11.62 8.58 -4.74
C MET A 14 13.01 8.10 -4.36
N GLY A 15 13.98 8.33 -5.22
CA GLY A 15 15.38 8.12 -4.90
C GLY A 15 16.30 8.71 -5.96
N THR A 16 17.60 8.58 -5.72
CA THR A 16 18.63 9.15 -6.59
C THR A 16 18.42 8.72 -8.04
N ARG A 17 18.45 9.71 -8.94
CA ARG A 17 18.32 9.53 -10.38
C ARG A 17 19.26 8.44 -10.90
N ASP A 18 18.73 7.60 -11.80
CA ASP A 18 19.43 6.57 -12.56
C ASP A 18 20.14 5.51 -11.67
N TYR A 19 19.82 5.45 -10.38
CA TYR A 19 20.48 4.55 -9.42
C TYR A 19 19.71 3.24 -9.19
N PHE A 20 18.37 3.28 -9.20
CA PHE A 20 17.54 2.14 -8.81
C PHE A 20 16.75 1.60 -10.01
N ALA A 21 16.69 0.28 -10.14
CA ALA A 21 15.77 -0.36 -11.08
C ALA A 21 14.32 -0.29 -10.54
N PRO A 22 13.29 -0.21 -11.41
CA PRO A 22 11.88 -0.22 -10.97
C PRO A 22 11.52 -1.39 -10.05
N ALA A 23 12.14 -2.57 -10.27
CA ALA A 23 11.94 -3.74 -9.41
C ALA A 23 12.41 -3.51 -7.96
N THR A 24 13.47 -2.73 -7.74
CA THR A 24 13.95 -2.36 -6.40
C THR A 24 12.98 -1.40 -5.73
N MET A 25 12.49 -0.40 -6.47
CA MET A 25 11.54 0.58 -5.96
C MET A 25 10.23 -0.08 -5.49
N VAL A 26 9.65 -0.96 -6.33
CA VAL A 26 8.47 -1.77 -5.94
C VAL A 26 8.84 -2.76 -4.82
N GLY A 27 10.05 -3.30 -4.85
CA GLY A 27 10.58 -4.18 -3.82
C GLY A 27 10.57 -3.53 -2.43
N ASP A 28 10.83 -2.23 -2.33
CA ASP A 28 10.76 -1.50 -1.06
C ASP A 28 9.34 -1.45 -0.50
N TRP A 29 8.32 -1.21 -1.34
CA TRP A 29 6.93 -1.33 -0.93
C TRP A 29 6.59 -2.77 -0.48
N ILE A 30 7.14 -3.79 -1.15
CA ILE A 30 6.89 -5.20 -0.78
C ILE A 30 7.52 -5.55 0.58
N LYS A 31 8.66 -4.94 0.94
CA LYS A 31 9.35 -5.20 2.23
C LYS A 31 8.49 -4.85 3.45
N GLU A 32 7.57 -3.91 3.32
CA GLU A 32 6.59 -3.58 4.36
C GLU A 32 5.74 -4.79 4.82
N LYS A 33 5.68 -5.86 4.03
CA LYS A 33 5.12 -7.16 4.44
C LYS A 33 5.63 -7.63 5.82
N ALA A 34 6.88 -7.29 6.17
CA ALA A 34 7.48 -7.62 7.46
C ALA A 34 6.66 -7.07 8.65
N ASP A 35 5.99 -5.93 8.47
CA ASP A 35 5.16 -5.28 9.48
C ASP A 35 3.66 -5.56 9.31
N TYR A 36 3.26 -6.17 8.19
CA TYR A 36 1.86 -6.50 7.92
C TYR A 36 1.32 -7.67 8.75
N ARG A 37 0.19 -7.45 9.44
CA ARG A 37 -0.62 -8.49 10.10
C ARG A 37 -2.03 -8.52 9.53
N LEU A 38 -2.67 -9.70 9.60
CA LEU A 38 -4.08 -9.85 9.21
C LEU A 38 -4.98 -8.93 10.06
N GLY A 39 -6.01 -8.37 9.44
CA GLY A 39 -6.91 -7.42 10.05
C GLY A 39 -7.66 -6.58 9.03
N ARG A 40 -8.30 -5.51 9.51
CA ARG A 40 -8.98 -4.51 8.68
C ARG A 40 -8.18 -3.22 8.72
N PHE A 41 -8.06 -2.51 7.60
CA PHE A 41 -7.38 -1.22 7.56
C PHE A 41 -8.09 -0.20 8.48
N PRO A 42 -7.37 0.58 9.29
CA PRO A 42 -5.91 0.73 9.37
C PRO A 42 -5.22 -0.24 10.35
N ASP A 43 -5.96 -1.05 11.09
CA ASP A 43 -5.47 -1.99 12.12
C ASP A 43 -4.84 -3.26 11.52
N ILE A 44 -3.87 -3.09 10.62
CA ILE A 44 -3.17 -4.15 9.87
C ILE A 44 -1.64 -4.08 9.98
N SER A 45 -1.12 -3.21 10.86
CA SER A 45 0.33 -3.10 11.13
C SER A 45 0.71 -3.66 12.51
N ARG A 46 1.85 -4.34 12.59
CA ARG A 46 2.52 -4.76 13.83
C ARG A 46 3.11 -3.60 14.60
N THR A 47 3.48 -2.51 13.93
CA THR A 47 4.05 -1.30 14.55
C THR A 47 2.97 -0.38 15.13
N GLY A 48 1.70 -0.67 14.87
CA GLY A 48 0.57 0.20 15.21
C GLY A 48 0.36 1.36 14.23
N LYS A 49 1.17 1.49 13.18
CA LYS A 49 1.05 2.54 12.16
C LYS A 49 0.70 1.94 10.81
N SER A 50 -0.44 2.31 10.24
CA SER A 50 -0.87 1.84 8.91
C SER A 50 0.02 2.36 7.78
N SER A 51 0.71 3.49 7.99
CA SER A 51 1.69 4.02 7.03
C SER A 51 2.83 3.06 6.73
N ASP A 52 3.19 2.21 7.70
CA ASP A 52 4.36 1.31 7.59
C ASP A 52 4.06 0.08 6.71
N VAL A 53 2.81 -0.07 6.29
CA VAL A 53 2.29 -1.23 5.53
C VAL A 53 1.38 -0.82 4.38
N GLY A 54 1.17 0.49 4.19
CA GLY A 54 0.16 1.03 3.29
C GLY A 54 0.46 0.76 1.83
N HIS A 55 1.73 0.78 1.43
CA HIS A 55 2.10 0.47 0.06
C HIS A 55 1.92 -1.02 -0.22
N TYR A 56 2.36 -1.88 0.71
CA TYR A 56 2.17 -3.32 0.60
C TYR A 56 0.69 -3.70 0.54
N THR A 57 -0.14 -3.17 1.44
CA THR A 57 -1.57 -3.51 1.46
C THR A 57 -2.30 -3.08 0.19
N GLN A 58 -1.90 -1.96 -0.43
CA GLN A 58 -2.44 -1.55 -1.71
C GLN A 58 -2.07 -2.54 -2.84
N ILE A 59 -0.84 -3.07 -2.85
CA ILE A 59 -0.37 -4.06 -3.83
C ILE A 59 -1.17 -5.35 -3.73
N ILE A 60 -1.42 -5.85 -2.52
CA ILE A 60 -2.13 -7.12 -2.30
C ILE A 60 -3.66 -6.99 -2.24
N TRP A 61 -4.19 -5.79 -2.46
CA TRP A 61 -5.61 -5.52 -2.27
C TRP A 61 -6.46 -6.30 -3.28
N ARG A 62 -7.23 -7.28 -2.79
CA ARG A 62 -7.95 -8.28 -3.59
C ARG A 62 -8.92 -7.70 -4.61
N ASN A 63 -9.49 -6.53 -4.31
CA ASN A 63 -10.47 -5.88 -5.17
C ASN A 63 -9.85 -4.99 -6.23
N THR A 64 -8.55 -4.65 -6.13
CA THR A 64 -7.82 -3.98 -7.21
C THR A 64 -7.77 -4.90 -8.43
N ARG A 65 -8.06 -4.36 -9.61
CA ARG A 65 -8.12 -5.09 -10.89
C ARG A 65 -7.08 -4.63 -11.88
N GLU A 66 -6.71 -3.36 -11.81
CA GLU A 66 -5.84 -2.71 -12.77
C GLU A 66 -4.73 -1.98 -12.02
N VAL A 67 -3.52 -2.06 -12.56
CA VAL A 67 -2.35 -1.33 -12.08
C VAL A 67 -1.64 -0.69 -13.26
N GLY A 68 -1.32 0.60 -13.12
CA GLY A 68 -0.51 1.35 -14.09
C GLY A 68 0.59 2.08 -13.35
N CYS A 69 1.81 1.97 -13.85
CA CYS A 69 2.98 2.59 -13.22
C CYS A 69 3.78 3.40 -14.23
N ALA A 70 4.41 4.48 -13.77
CA ALA A 70 5.32 5.29 -14.55
C ALA A 70 6.49 5.77 -13.69
N VAL A 71 7.66 5.89 -14.32
CA VAL A 71 8.83 6.57 -13.75
C VAL A 71 8.96 7.93 -14.42
N ALA A 72 9.09 8.97 -13.62
CA ALA A 72 9.46 10.31 -14.07
C ALA A 72 10.79 10.69 -13.43
N THR A 73 11.59 11.48 -14.13
CA THR A 73 12.94 11.86 -13.69
C THR A 73 13.11 13.37 -13.76
N ASP A 74 13.67 13.97 -12.71
CA ASP A 74 14.09 15.37 -12.72
C ASP A 74 15.63 15.50 -12.72
N ALA A 75 16.18 16.63 -12.27
CA ALA A 75 17.62 16.86 -12.24
C ALA A 75 18.36 15.94 -11.24
N GLU A 76 17.70 15.49 -10.17
CA GLU A 76 18.32 14.83 -9.02
C GLU A 76 17.67 13.48 -8.70
N PHE A 77 16.39 13.30 -9.01
CA PHE A 77 15.59 12.17 -8.54
C PHE A 77 14.81 11.46 -9.63
N ASP A 78 14.62 10.16 -9.42
CA ASP A 78 13.59 9.35 -10.06
C ASP A 78 12.39 9.21 -9.13
N TYR A 79 11.19 9.28 -9.73
CA TYR A 79 9.90 9.14 -9.06
C TYR A 79 9.14 8.00 -9.70
N LEU A 80 8.89 6.92 -8.95
CA LEU A 80 7.97 5.88 -9.36
C LEU A 80 6.59 6.15 -8.78
N VAL A 81 5.60 6.21 -9.64
CA VAL A 81 4.19 6.33 -9.29
C VAL A 81 3.44 5.12 -9.82
N CYS A 82 2.72 4.42 -8.95
CA CYS A 82 1.78 3.37 -9.36
C CYS A 82 0.37 3.75 -8.93
N ARG A 83 -0.59 3.59 -9.85
CA ARG A 83 -2.03 3.78 -9.64
C ARG A 83 -2.74 2.43 -9.66
N TYR A 84 -3.74 2.30 -8.80
CA TYR A 84 -4.46 1.05 -8.55
C TYR A 84 -5.96 1.29 -8.68
N TYR A 85 -6.65 0.53 -9.54
CA TYR A 85 -8.10 0.66 -9.72
C TYR A 85 -8.81 -0.69 -9.62
N PRO A 86 -9.94 -0.79 -8.89
CA PRO A 86 -10.40 0.16 -7.86
C PRO A 86 -9.35 0.37 -6.75
N ALA A 87 -9.40 1.53 -6.08
CA ALA A 87 -8.53 1.83 -4.95
C ALA A 87 -8.63 0.78 -3.84
N GLY A 88 -7.50 0.53 -3.17
CA GLY A 88 -7.44 -0.26 -1.94
C GLY A 88 -7.40 0.61 -0.70
N ASN A 89 -6.96 0.02 0.41
CA ASN A 89 -6.79 0.69 1.71
C ASN A 89 -8.06 1.41 2.21
N TRP A 90 -9.23 0.83 1.93
CA TRP A 90 -10.50 1.32 2.44
C TRP A 90 -10.62 1.04 3.93
N MET A 91 -11.05 2.06 4.68
CA MET A 91 -11.27 1.97 6.12
C MET A 91 -12.27 0.86 6.45
N GLY A 92 -11.91 -0.03 7.37
CA GLY A 92 -12.72 -1.16 7.79
C GLY A 92 -12.69 -2.37 6.86
N GLU A 93 -11.98 -2.33 5.75
CA GLU A 93 -11.86 -3.46 4.82
C GLU A 93 -10.59 -4.28 5.03
N ASP A 94 -10.66 -5.57 4.67
CA ASP A 94 -9.54 -6.50 4.71
C ASP A 94 -8.87 -6.55 3.33
N PRO A 95 -7.53 -6.34 3.23
CA PRO A 95 -6.80 -6.43 1.97
C PRO A 95 -7.05 -7.72 1.18
N LEU A 96 -7.29 -8.84 1.86
CA LEU A 96 -7.48 -10.15 1.24
C LEU A 96 -8.96 -10.54 1.08
N GLY A 97 -9.90 -9.64 1.40
CA GLY A 97 -11.34 -9.89 1.31
C GLY A 97 -11.87 -10.89 2.35
N GLY A 98 -11.12 -11.14 3.41
CA GLY A 98 -11.54 -11.98 4.53
C GLY A 98 -12.62 -11.30 5.39
N ARG A 99 -13.60 -12.08 5.84
CA ARG A 99 -14.30 -11.71 7.08
C ARG A 99 -13.31 -11.95 8.21
N ALA A 100 -13.03 -10.92 9.01
CA ALA A 100 -12.24 -11.07 10.24
C ALA A 100 -12.68 -12.33 11.02
N PRO A 101 -11.74 -13.08 11.64
CA PRO A 101 -12.10 -14.21 12.48
C PRO A 101 -13.15 -13.77 13.51
N ARG A 102 -14.27 -14.48 13.60
CA ARG A 102 -15.26 -14.25 14.66
C ARG A 102 -14.62 -14.69 15.98
N GLY A 103 -13.99 -13.76 16.71
CA GLY A 103 -13.32 -14.14 17.96
C GLY A 103 -12.40 -13.08 18.53
N ALA A 104 -12.91 -11.88 18.79
CA ALA A 104 -12.37 -10.99 19.81
C ALA A 104 -13.54 -10.23 20.43
N GLY A 105 -14.39 -10.99 21.12
CA GLY A 105 -15.38 -10.39 22.01
C GLY A 105 -14.66 -9.62 23.10
N ARG A 106 -14.89 -8.30 23.11
CA ARG A 106 -15.08 -7.47 24.30
C ARG A 106 -14.85 -8.22 25.62
N LEU A 107 -13.73 -7.95 26.29
CA LEU A 107 -13.69 -8.03 27.75
C LEU A 107 -13.91 -6.60 28.25
N GLU A 108 -15.13 -6.31 28.71
CA GLU A 108 -15.34 -5.15 29.57
C GLU A 108 -14.74 -5.44 30.94
N ARG A 109 -13.98 -4.47 31.46
CA ARG A 109 -14.05 -4.02 32.85
C ARG A 109 -13.95 -2.51 32.84
#